data_AF-A0A6L5YRP2-F1
#
_entry.id   AF-A0A6L5YRP2-F1
#
_cell.length_a   1.000
_cell.length_b   1.000
_cell.length_c   1.000
_cell.angle_alpha   90.00
_cell.angle_beta   90.00
_cell.angle_gamma   90.00
#
_symmetry.space_group_name_H-M   'P 1'
#
loop_
_entity.id
_entity.type
_entity.pdbx_description
1 polymer ?
#
loop_
_entity_poly.entity_id
_entity_poly.type
_entity_poly.pdbx_seq_one_letter_code
_entity_poly.pdbx_strand_id
1 'polypeptide(L)'
;MEMMLQTQNLCKYFRKQKAVNNVSLNIEKGQIYGLLGPNGAGKSTTLKMLTGMMKPTAGKIYFDGKLLDRKDLSKIGALIENPPIYENLSARENLKVRQLLLGTDENRIDEVLQIVSLTNTGKKKAGQFSLGMKQRLGIAMALLGEPELLILDEPTNGLDPIGIEELRELIRSFPEQGITVILSSHILSEVQLLADKVGIISGGILGYEGALKQGDNLEDLFMNVVRKNQKAGEIHG
;
A
#
# COMPACT_ATOMS: atom_id res chain seq x y z
N MET A 1 15.95 -1.35 -15.67
CA MET A 1 14.58 -1.27 -15.13
C MET A 1 14.44 0.10 -14.49
N GLU A 2 13.33 0.78 -14.75
CA GLU A 2 13.09 2.15 -14.27
C GLU A 2 12.47 2.11 -12.87
N MET A 3 12.99 2.90 -11.94
CA MET A 3 12.57 2.87 -10.54
C MET A 3 11.43 3.86 -10.30
N MET A 4 10.34 3.39 -9.69
CA MET A 4 9.25 4.25 -9.23
C MET A 4 9.61 4.89 -7.88
N LEU A 5 10.00 4.07 -6.91
CA LEU A 5 10.29 4.51 -5.55
C LEU A 5 11.48 3.75 -4.99
N GLN A 6 12.40 4.47 -4.34
CA GLN A 6 13.51 3.87 -3.61
C GLN A 6 13.64 4.48 -2.22
N THR A 7 14.05 3.68 -1.25
CA THR A 7 14.47 4.20 0.05
C THR A 7 15.95 3.89 0.27
N GLN A 8 16.65 4.81 0.92
CA GLN A 8 18.03 4.63 1.33
C GLN A 8 18.13 4.80 2.84
N ASN A 9 18.44 3.71 3.52
CA ASN A 9 18.74 3.68 4.95
C ASN A 9 17.62 4.31 5.80
N LEU A 10 16.36 4.07 5.41
CA LEU A 10 15.20 4.72 6.02
C LEU A 10 15.06 4.29 7.48
N CYS A 11 14.92 5.26 8.37
CA CYS A 11 14.81 5.01 9.81
C CYS A 11 13.64 5.78 10.41
N LYS A 12 12.96 5.17 11.38
CA LYS A 12 11.97 5.82 12.23
C LYS A 12 12.13 5.40 13.69
N TYR A 13 12.31 6.42 14.53
CA TYR A 13 12.40 6.28 15.99
C TYR A 13 11.15 6.88 16.64
N PHE A 14 10.55 6.13 17.56
CA PHE A 14 9.56 6.62 18.51
C PHE A 14 10.15 6.55 19.91
N ARG A 15 10.62 7.69 20.43
CA ARG A 15 11.38 7.75 21.68
C ARG A 15 12.56 6.75 21.64
N LYS A 16 12.50 5.66 22.41
CA LYS A 16 13.55 4.63 22.46
C LYS A 16 13.32 3.45 21.49
N GLN A 17 12.14 3.35 20.87
CA GLN A 17 11.81 2.24 19.98
C GLN A 17 12.17 2.57 18.53
N LYS A 18 12.97 1.70 17.90
CA LYS A 18 13.25 1.72 16.47
C LYS A 18 12.13 0.97 15.74
N ALA A 19 11.15 1.68 15.19
CA ALA A 19 10.07 1.06 14.42
C ALA A 19 10.50 0.68 13.00
N VAL A 20 11.42 1.45 12.42
CA VAL A 20 12.05 1.17 11.13
C VAL A 20 13.54 1.45 11.27
N ASN A 21 14.39 0.52 10.86
CA ASN A 21 15.83 0.57 11.08
C ASN A 21 16.56 0.20 9.79
N ASN A 22 17.10 1.22 9.12
CA ASN A 22 17.93 1.09 7.93
C ASN A 22 17.25 0.35 6.76
N VAL A 23 15.98 0.66 6.49
CA VAL A 23 15.21 0.00 5.43
C VAL A 23 15.48 0.66 4.07
N SER A 24 15.96 -0.13 3.12
CA SER A 24 16.22 0.28 1.74
C SER A 24 15.40 -0.58 0.79
N LEU A 25 14.37 0.01 0.18
CA LEU A 25 13.44 -0.63 -0.74
C LEU A 25 13.71 -0.18 -2.17
N ASN A 26 13.39 -1.02 -3.14
CA ASN A 26 13.58 -0.81 -4.57
C ASN A 26 12.32 -1.25 -5.33
N ILE A 27 11.45 -0.28 -5.62
CA ILE A 27 10.17 -0.51 -6.30
C ILE A 27 10.30 -0.04 -7.75
N GLU A 28 10.10 -0.97 -8.68
CA GLU A 28 10.17 -0.74 -10.12
C GLU A 28 8.81 -0.22 -10.64
N LYS A 29 8.84 0.57 -11.72
CA LYS A 29 7.61 1.07 -12.35
C LYS A 29 6.79 -0.08 -12.94
N GLY A 30 5.47 0.03 -12.80
CA GLY A 30 4.50 -0.90 -13.41
C GLY A 30 4.50 -2.29 -12.80
N GLN A 31 4.95 -2.45 -11.56
CA GLN A 31 4.92 -3.72 -10.82
C GLN A 31 4.11 -3.60 -9.53
N ILE A 32 3.72 -4.75 -9.00
CA ILE A 32 3.12 -4.91 -7.68
C ILE A 32 4.20 -5.35 -6.69
N TYR A 33 4.51 -4.47 -5.74
CA TYR A 33 5.46 -4.73 -4.66
C TYR A 33 4.73 -5.11 -3.37
N GLY A 34 5.01 -6.31 -2.85
CA GLY A 34 4.48 -6.79 -1.57
C GLY A 34 5.44 -6.54 -0.40
N LEU A 35 5.06 -5.69 0.55
CA LEU A 35 5.77 -5.51 1.82
C LEU A 35 5.18 -6.44 2.89
N LEU A 36 5.93 -7.49 3.22
CA LEU A 36 5.52 -8.59 4.09
C LEU A 36 6.16 -8.48 5.46
N GLY A 37 5.45 -8.88 6.50
CA GLY A 37 6.00 -8.87 7.86
C GLY A 37 4.93 -9.17 8.91
N PRO A 38 5.32 -9.69 10.10
CA PRO A 38 4.39 -9.88 11.19
C PRO A 38 3.82 -8.55 11.69
N ASN A 39 2.78 -8.62 12.53
CA ASN A 39 2.24 -7.43 13.18
C ASN A 39 3.33 -6.73 14.01
N GLY A 40 3.39 -5.41 13.90
CA GLY A 40 4.44 -4.60 14.56
C GLY A 40 5.81 -4.63 13.88
N ALA A 41 5.97 -5.28 12.71
CA ALA A 41 7.25 -5.34 12.00
C ALA A 41 7.72 -4.00 11.41
N GLY A 42 6.86 -2.98 11.37
CA GLY A 42 7.19 -1.66 10.82
C GLY A 42 6.54 -1.35 9.47
N LYS A 43 5.71 -2.25 8.91
CA LYS A 43 5.04 -2.08 7.59
C LYS A 43 4.30 -0.76 7.45
N SER A 44 3.26 -0.54 8.25
CA SER A 44 2.46 0.70 8.20
C SER A 44 3.30 1.95 8.53
N THR A 45 4.33 1.81 9.37
CA THR A 45 5.24 2.93 9.65
C THR A 45 6.06 3.31 8.42
N THR A 46 6.58 2.33 7.69
CA THR A 46 7.27 2.53 6.42
C THR A 46 6.33 3.16 5.39
N LEU A 47 5.13 2.61 5.19
CA LEU A 47 4.17 3.15 4.22
C LEU A 47 3.76 4.60 4.55
N LYS A 48 3.51 4.92 5.83
CA LYS A 48 3.25 6.31 6.27
C LYS A 48 4.39 7.28 5.96
N MET A 49 5.63 6.80 5.95
CA MET A 49 6.77 7.63 5.54
C MET A 49 6.80 7.84 4.03
N LEU A 50 6.49 6.82 3.24
CA LEU A 50 6.42 6.91 1.78
C LEU A 50 5.33 7.89 1.30
N THR A 51 4.21 7.95 2.02
CA THR A 51 3.09 8.85 1.70
C THR A 51 3.24 10.26 2.28
N GLY A 52 4.34 10.55 2.99
CA GLY A 52 4.55 11.84 3.65
C GLY A 52 3.68 12.10 4.88
N MET A 53 2.83 11.15 5.30
CA MET A 53 2.04 11.23 6.55
C MET A 53 2.95 11.24 7.79
N MET A 54 4.17 10.74 7.66
CA MET A 54 5.16 10.68 8.72
C MET A 54 6.55 11.04 8.19
N LYS A 55 7.27 11.94 8.86
CA LYS A 55 8.67 12.21 8.49
C LYS A 55 9.59 11.09 8.97
N PRO A 56 10.54 10.62 8.15
CA PRO A 56 11.61 9.75 8.62
C PRO A 56 12.49 10.48 9.63
N THR A 57 13.08 9.73 10.56
CA THR A 57 14.09 10.26 11.48
C THR A 57 15.45 10.38 10.79
N ALA A 58 15.76 9.45 9.89
CA ALA A 58 16.95 9.46 9.04
C ALA A 58 16.71 8.67 7.75
N GLY A 59 17.64 8.79 6.80
CA GLY A 59 17.53 8.18 5.48
C GLY A 59 16.83 9.09 4.48
N LYS A 60 16.69 8.59 3.25
CA LYS A 60 16.13 9.34 2.12
C LYS A 60 15.10 8.48 1.38
N ILE A 61 14.12 9.15 0.80
CA ILE A 61 13.13 8.55 -0.09
C ILE A 61 13.33 9.20 -1.45
N TYR A 62 13.39 8.40 -2.50
CA TYR A 62 13.50 8.86 -3.88
C TYR A 62 12.25 8.42 -4.62
N PHE A 63 11.70 9.33 -5.41
CA PHE A 63 10.57 9.09 -6.30
C PHE A 63 11.02 9.46 -7.72
N ASP A 64 10.85 8.52 -8.65
CA ASP A 64 11.31 8.68 -10.04
C ASP A 64 12.79 9.12 -10.15
N GLY A 65 13.65 8.47 -9.35
CA GLY A 65 15.10 8.73 -9.30
C GLY A 65 15.53 10.05 -8.62
N LYS A 66 14.59 10.88 -8.15
CA LYS A 66 14.87 12.17 -7.49
C LYS A 66 14.49 12.11 -6.02
N LEU A 67 15.12 12.93 -5.17
CA LEU A 67 14.73 13.01 -3.77
C LEU A 67 13.26 13.45 -3.68
N LEU A 68 12.45 12.70 -2.92
CA LEU A 68 11.01 12.94 -2.79
C LEU A 68 10.76 14.36 -2.28
N ASP A 69 10.01 15.14 -3.07
CA ASP A 69 9.53 16.46 -2.70
C ASP A 69 8.02 16.43 -2.37
N ARG A 70 7.53 17.46 -1.68
CA ARG A 70 6.12 17.57 -1.31
C ARG A 70 5.20 17.57 -2.55
N LYS A 71 5.63 18.15 -3.67
CA LYS A 71 4.83 18.16 -4.90
C LYS A 71 4.63 16.76 -5.49
N ASP A 72 5.56 15.84 -5.27
CA ASP A 72 5.49 14.48 -5.81
C ASP A 72 4.42 13.65 -5.09
N LEU A 73 4.04 14.05 -3.86
CA LEU A 73 2.97 13.39 -3.10
C LEU A 73 1.60 13.45 -3.81
N SER A 74 1.37 14.41 -4.72
CA SER A 74 0.13 14.43 -5.51
C SER A 74 0.05 13.27 -6.50
N LYS A 75 1.18 12.66 -6.85
CA LYS A 75 1.28 11.48 -7.72
C LYS A 75 1.17 10.16 -6.95
N ILE A 76 0.99 10.23 -5.63
CA ILE A 76 0.87 9.06 -4.76
C ILE A 76 -0.57 8.98 -4.22
N GLY A 77 -1.29 7.97 -4.67
CA GLY A 77 -2.58 7.57 -4.10
C GLY A 77 -2.32 6.65 -2.92
N ALA A 78 -3.04 6.82 -1.81
CA ALA A 78 -2.82 5.98 -0.64
C ALA A 78 -4.10 5.64 0.11
N LEU A 79 -4.19 4.37 0.51
CA LEU A 79 -5.15 3.86 1.46
C LEU A 79 -4.36 3.22 2.61
N ILE A 80 -4.13 4.00 3.67
CA ILE A 80 -3.39 3.59 4.86
C ILE A 80 -4.37 3.43 6.01
N GLU A 81 -4.29 2.31 6.73
CA GLU A 81 -5.25 1.94 7.77
C GLU A 81 -6.69 1.80 7.24
N ASN A 82 -7.60 2.69 7.65
CA ASN A 82 -9.01 2.61 7.28
C ASN A 82 -9.36 3.66 6.21
N PRO A 83 -10.25 3.33 5.25
CA PRO A 83 -10.79 4.31 4.31
C PRO A 83 -11.39 5.54 5.03
N PRO A 84 -11.00 6.78 4.68
CA PRO A 84 -11.52 8.00 5.29
C PRO A 84 -12.91 8.35 4.73
N ILE A 85 -13.90 7.50 5.00
CA ILE A 85 -15.25 7.58 4.43
C ILE A 85 -16.19 8.36 5.36
N TYR A 86 -16.95 9.28 4.78
CA TYR A 86 -18.13 9.88 5.40
C TYR A 86 -19.31 8.91 5.29
N GLU A 87 -19.66 8.25 6.38
CA GLU A 87 -20.67 7.18 6.39
C GLU A 87 -22.09 7.67 6.06
N ASN A 88 -22.38 8.94 6.32
CA ASN A 88 -23.65 9.60 6.00
C ASN A 88 -23.76 10.06 4.53
N LEU A 89 -22.70 9.88 3.74
CA LEU A 89 -22.65 10.22 2.32
C LEU A 89 -22.64 8.95 1.46
N SER A 90 -23.15 9.05 0.23
CA SER A 90 -23.04 8.00 -0.79
C SER A 90 -21.62 7.91 -1.34
N ALA A 91 -21.34 6.89 -2.17
CA ALA A 91 -20.04 6.75 -2.83
C ALA A 91 -19.69 7.99 -3.68
N ARG A 92 -20.63 8.45 -4.51
CA ARG A 92 -20.44 9.64 -5.36
C ARG A 92 -20.21 10.91 -4.52
N GLU A 93 -20.99 11.08 -3.44
CA GLU A 93 -20.84 12.23 -2.53
C GLU A 93 -19.46 12.22 -1.83
N ASN A 94 -18.99 11.06 -1.37
CA ASN A 94 -17.64 10.91 -0.80
C ASN A 94 -16.55 11.31 -1.80
N LEU A 95 -16.65 10.81 -3.04
CA LEU A 95 -15.71 11.15 -4.11
C LEU A 95 -15.79 12.63 -4.48
N LYS A 96 -16.98 13.23 -4.48
CA LYS A 96 -17.15 14.66 -4.73
C LYS A 96 -16.43 15.52 -3.69
N VAL A 97 -16.52 15.18 -2.40
CA VAL A 97 -15.76 15.88 -1.34
C VAL A 97 -14.26 15.79 -1.62
N ARG A 98 -13.75 14.61 -1.96
CA ARG A 98 -12.32 14.42 -2.25
C ARG A 98 -11.88 15.15 -3.52
N GLN A 99 -12.68 15.11 -4.58
CA GLN A 99 -12.46 15.81 -5.85
C GLN A 99 -12.34 17.32 -5.63
N LEU A 100 -13.25 17.92 -4.85
CA LEU A 100 -13.19 19.36 -4.53
C LEU A 100 -11.93 19.74 -3.75
N LEU A 101 -11.48 18.89 -2.82
CA LEU A 101 -10.25 19.12 -2.05
C LEU A 101 -8.98 19.03 -2.92
N LEU A 102 -8.98 18.12 -3.90
CA LEU A 102 -7.85 17.93 -4.81
C LEU A 102 -7.87 18.87 -6.03
N GLY A 103 -9.03 19.45 -6.35
CA GLY A 103 -9.22 20.26 -7.55
C GLY A 103 -9.14 19.46 -8.85
N THR A 104 -9.44 18.15 -8.80
CA THR A 104 -9.41 17.25 -9.98
C THR A 104 -10.66 17.43 -10.84
N ASP A 105 -10.68 16.86 -12.05
CA ASP A 105 -11.88 16.88 -12.88
C ASP A 105 -13.04 16.13 -12.19
N GLU A 106 -14.26 16.66 -12.30
CA GLU A 106 -15.47 15.99 -11.82
C GLU A 106 -15.80 14.74 -12.66
N ASN A 107 -15.47 14.73 -13.95
CA ASN A 107 -15.66 13.56 -14.82
C ASN A 107 -14.91 12.33 -14.29
N ARG A 108 -13.81 12.55 -13.57
CA ARG A 108 -13.01 11.49 -12.95
C ARG A 108 -13.78 10.66 -11.92
N ILE A 109 -14.85 11.21 -11.33
CA ILE A 109 -15.67 10.50 -10.34
C ILE A 109 -16.32 9.27 -10.95
N ASP A 110 -16.86 9.39 -12.17
CA ASP A 110 -17.53 8.28 -12.86
C ASP A 110 -16.53 7.20 -13.26
N GLU A 111 -15.36 7.61 -13.73
CA GLU A 111 -14.27 6.70 -14.09
C GLU A 111 -13.80 5.87 -12.89
N VAL A 112 -13.51 6.50 -11.74
CA VAL A 112 -13.03 5.75 -10.57
C VAL A 112 -14.12 4.86 -9.97
N LEU A 113 -15.40 5.26 -10.03
CA LEU A 113 -16.52 4.40 -9.61
C LEU A 113 -16.64 3.16 -10.49
N GLN A 114 -16.38 3.30 -11.79
CA GLN A 114 -16.36 2.19 -12.73
C GLN A 114 -15.18 1.26 -12.44
N ILE A 115 -13.97 1.80 -12.25
CA ILE A 115 -12.76 1.03 -11.92
C ILE A 115 -13.00 0.15 -10.69
N VAL A 116 -13.63 0.68 -9.64
CA VAL A 116 -13.86 -0.07 -8.40
C VAL A 116 -15.22 -0.76 -8.33
N SER A 117 -15.95 -0.86 -9.44
CA SER A 117 -17.27 -1.53 -9.52
C SER A 117 -18.30 -1.03 -8.50
N LEU A 118 -18.37 0.29 -8.26
CA LEU A 118 -19.32 0.94 -7.34
C LEU A 118 -20.36 1.86 -8.04
N THR A 119 -20.46 1.80 -9.37
CA THR A 119 -21.40 2.61 -10.18
C THR A 119 -22.86 2.39 -9.80
N ASN A 120 -23.25 1.16 -9.46
CA ASN A 120 -24.64 0.77 -9.20
C ASN A 120 -25.08 0.95 -7.73
N THR A 121 -24.33 1.67 -6.91
CA THR A 121 -24.66 1.87 -5.49
C THR A 121 -25.77 2.91 -5.25
N GLY A 122 -26.12 3.71 -6.28
CA GLY A 122 -27.17 4.72 -6.21
C GLY A 122 -26.96 5.72 -5.07
N LYS A 123 -28.04 6.00 -4.30
CA LYS A 123 -28.01 6.90 -3.15
C LYS A 123 -27.72 6.18 -1.82
N LYS A 124 -27.36 4.88 -1.85
CA LYS A 124 -27.04 4.11 -0.64
C LYS A 124 -25.91 4.79 0.11
N LYS A 125 -26.08 4.97 1.42
CA LYS A 125 -25.09 5.64 2.27
C LYS A 125 -23.94 4.70 2.58
N ALA A 126 -22.72 5.23 2.60
CA ALA A 126 -21.50 4.44 2.75
C ALA A 126 -21.41 3.74 4.12
N GLY A 127 -22.12 4.23 5.14
CA GLY A 127 -22.28 3.51 6.42
C GLY A 127 -22.95 2.15 6.28
N GLN A 128 -23.77 1.94 5.23
CA GLN A 128 -24.46 0.69 4.92
C GLN A 128 -23.66 -0.22 3.97
N PHE A 129 -22.44 0.17 3.62
CA PHE A 129 -21.57 -0.62 2.73
C PHE A 129 -20.95 -1.79 3.52
N SER A 130 -20.74 -2.91 2.83
CA SER A 130 -19.88 -3.98 3.36
C SER A 130 -18.44 -3.46 3.51
N LEU A 131 -17.61 -4.17 4.27
CA LEU A 131 -16.20 -3.80 4.40
C LEU A 131 -15.50 -3.75 3.04
N GLY A 132 -15.78 -4.70 2.14
CA GLY A 132 -15.24 -4.71 0.77
C GLY A 132 -15.64 -3.50 -0.05
N MET A 133 -16.91 -3.09 0.04
CA MET A 133 -17.38 -1.86 -0.62
C MET A 133 -16.71 -0.61 -0.02
N LYS A 134 -16.48 -0.57 1.29
CA LYS A 134 -15.72 0.52 1.93
C LYS A 134 -14.26 0.55 1.46
N GLN A 135 -13.59 -0.61 1.38
CA GLN A 135 -12.22 -0.71 0.85
C GLN A 135 -12.13 -0.21 -0.61
N ARG A 136 -13.05 -0.67 -1.47
CA ARG A 136 -13.15 -0.20 -2.87
C ARG A 136 -13.38 1.30 -2.98
N LEU A 137 -14.25 1.87 -2.14
CA LEU A 137 -14.44 3.32 -2.10
C LEU A 137 -13.17 4.05 -1.66
N GLY A 138 -12.43 3.52 -0.69
CA GLY A 138 -11.12 4.04 -0.28
C GLY A 138 -10.10 4.04 -1.42
N ILE A 139 -10.05 2.97 -2.21
CA ILE A 139 -9.21 2.87 -3.41
C ILE A 139 -9.64 3.89 -4.47
N ALA A 140 -10.95 4.04 -4.73
CA ALA A 140 -11.44 5.06 -5.66
C ALA A 140 -11.02 6.48 -5.23
N MET A 141 -11.08 6.79 -3.93
CA MET A 141 -10.62 8.07 -3.39
C MET A 141 -9.11 8.27 -3.60
N ALA A 142 -8.31 7.21 -3.53
CA ALA A 142 -6.87 7.25 -3.79
C ALA A 142 -6.55 7.42 -5.29
N LEU A 143 -7.40 6.93 -6.19
CA LEU A 143 -7.25 7.01 -7.65
C LEU A 143 -7.71 8.33 -8.27
N LEU A 144 -8.48 9.15 -7.54
CA LEU A 144 -9.00 10.43 -8.04
C LEU A 144 -7.92 11.39 -8.53
N GLY A 145 -6.74 11.39 -7.89
CA GLY A 145 -5.61 12.25 -8.25
C GLY A 145 -4.75 11.74 -9.40
N GLU A 146 -5.20 10.72 -10.13
CA GLU A 146 -4.43 10.06 -11.22
C GLU A 146 -3.01 9.68 -10.80
N PRO A 147 -2.87 8.90 -9.71
CA PRO A 147 -1.56 8.60 -9.17
C PRO A 147 -0.75 7.69 -10.08
N GLU A 148 0.56 7.92 -10.13
CA GLU A 148 1.52 6.99 -10.75
C GLU A 148 1.84 5.82 -9.80
N LEU A 149 1.72 6.05 -8.48
CA LEU A 149 1.97 5.07 -7.42
C LEU A 149 0.76 4.96 -6.48
N LEU A 150 0.24 3.75 -6.30
CA LEU A 150 -0.80 3.42 -5.34
C LEU A 150 -0.22 2.64 -4.16
N ILE A 151 -0.46 3.10 -2.93
CA ILE A 151 0.00 2.45 -1.69
C ILE A 151 -1.20 1.96 -0.89
N LEU A 152 -1.26 0.65 -0.61
CA LEU A 152 -2.36 -0.02 0.09
C LEU A 152 -1.86 -0.72 1.35
N ASP A 153 -2.36 -0.35 2.53
CA ASP A 153 -1.97 -0.98 3.80
C ASP A 153 -3.00 -2.04 4.20
N GLU A 154 -2.62 -3.32 4.18
CA GLU A 154 -3.47 -4.46 4.54
C GLU A 154 -4.86 -4.45 3.83
N PRO A 155 -4.92 -4.28 2.49
CA PRO A 155 -6.18 -3.98 1.78
C PRO A 155 -7.22 -5.10 1.85
N THR A 156 -6.78 -6.35 2.01
CA THR A 156 -7.65 -7.53 2.06
C THR A 156 -8.10 -7.91 3.48
N ASN A 157 -7.61 -7.20 4.51
CA ASN A 157 -7.85 -7.58 5.90
C ASN A 157 -9.33 -7.43 6.29
N GLY A 158 -9.88 -8.47 6.91
CA GLY A 158 -11.28 -8.53 7.35
C GLY A 158 -12.31 -8.79 6.25
N LEU A 159 -11.89 -8.97 4.99
CA LEU A 159 -12.79 -9.36 3.90
C LEU A 159 -13.08 -10.86 3.94
N ASP A 160 -14.25 -11.23 3.41
CA ASP A 160 -14.57 -12.62 3.12
C ASP A 160 -13.81 -13.11 1.87
N PRO A 161 -13.76 -14.43 1.60
CA PRO A 161 -12.99 -14.96 0.47
C PRO A 161 -13.36 -14.39 -0.91
N ILE A 162 -14.65 -14.10 -1.13
CA ILE A 162 -15.13 -13.52 -2.40
C ILE A 162 -14.62 -12.08 -2.54
N GLY A 163 -14.75 -11.28 -1.48
CA GLY A 163 -14.26 -9.90 -1.47
C GLY A 163 -12.75 -9.81 -1.62
N ILE A 164 -12.00 -10.78 -1.08
CA ILE A 164 -10.55 -10.91 -1.28
C ILE A 164 -10.23 -11.15 -2.75
N GLU A 165 -10.89 -12.12 -3.39
CA GLU A 165 -10.68 -12.45 -4.81
C GLU A 165 -10.99 -11.26 -5.71
N GLU A 166 -12.16 -10.63 -5.55
CA GLU A 166 -12.55 -9.47 -6.35
C GLU A 166 -11.61 -8.27 -6.15
N LEU A 167 -11.11 -8.06 -4.91
CA LEU A 167 -10.14 -6.99 -4.64
C LEU A 167 -8.75 -7.31 -5.22
N ARG A 168 -8.37 -8.59 -5.22
CA ARG A 168 -7.13 -9.07 -5.83
C ARG A 168 -7.11 -8.80 -7.33
N GLU A 169 -8.20 -9.14 -8.02
CA GLU A 169 -8.37 -8.88 -9.45
C GLU A 169 -8.29 -7.38 -9.76
N LEU A 170 -8.95 -6.55 -8.96
CA LEU A 170 -8.86 -5.10 -9.08
C LEU A 170 -7.39 -4.61 -8.97
N ILE A 171 -6.67 -5.05 -7.93
CA ILE A 171 -5.27 -4.65 -7.71
C ILE A 171 -4.36 -5.11 -8.86
N ARG A 172 -4.57 -6.33 -9.38
CA ARG A 172 -3.84 -6.89 -10.53
C ARG A 172 -4.03 -6.10 -11.82
N SER A 173 -5.14 -5.38 -11.96
CA SER A 173 -5.43 -4.57 -13.16
C SER A 173 -4.66 -3.25 -13.24
N PHE A 174 -4.09 -2.76 -12.13
CA PHE A 174 -3.46 -1.43 -12.06
C PHE A 174 -2.13 -1.31 -12.84
N PRO A 175 -1.21 -2.29 -12.79
CA PRO A 175 -0.01 -2.28 -13.62
C PRO A 175 -0.28 -2.09 -15.12
N GLU A 176 -1.33 -2.73 -15.65
CA GLU A 176 -1.72 -2.61 -17.07
C GLU A 176 -2.20 -1.20 -17.43
N GLN A 177 -2.63 -0.43 -16.43
CA GLN A 177 -3.02 0.98 -16.54
C GLN A 177 -1.86 1.94 -16.29
N GLY A 178 -0.63 1.43 -16.14
CA GLY A 178 0.57 2.23 -15.87
C GLY A 178 0.75 2.63 -14.39
N ILE A 179 -0.07 2.11 -13.48
CA ILE A 179 0.01 2.41 -12.05
C ILE A 179 0.89 1.38 -11.36
N THR A 180 1.90 1.86 -10.63
CA THR A 180 2.72 1.01 -9.75
C THR A 180 2.00 0.80 -8.42
N VAL A 181 2.05 -0.40 -7.84
CA VAL A 181 1.36 -0.70 -6.58
C VAL A 181 2.35 -1.14 -5.51
N ILE A 182 2.24 -0.57 -4.31
CA ILE A 182 2.82 -1.12 -3.09
C ILE A 182 1.68 -1.60 -2.21
N LEU A 183 1.69 -2.86 -1.79
CA LEU A 183 0.75 -3.37 -0.79
C LEU A 183 1.49 -3.95 0.39
N SER A 184 1.02 -3.67 1.61
CA SER A 184 1.44 -4.43 2.78
C SER A 184 0.46 -5.58 3.03
N SER A 185 0.98 -6.68 3.55
CA SER A 185 0.14 -7.78 4.01
C SER A 185 0.88 -8.64 5.04
N HIS A 186 0.11 -9.29 5.91
CA HIS A 186 0.56 -10.43 6.71
C HIS A 186 0.00 -11.78 6.20
N ILE A 187 -0.89 -11.74 5.19
CA ILE A 187 -1.50 -12.92 4.57
C ILE A 187 -0.66 -13.29 3.33
N LEU A 188 0.19 -14.30 3.49
CA LEU A 188 1.20 -14.67 2.49
C LEU A 188 0.59 -15.23 1.20
N SER A 189 -0.49 -16.02 1.31
CA SER A 189 -1.18 -16.59 0.15
C SER A 189 -1.67 -15.52 -0.82
N GLU A 190 -2.14 -14.38 -0.30
CA GLU A 190 -2.61 -13.27 -1.13
C GLU A 190 -1.48 -12.58 -1.86
N VAL A 191 -0.37 -12.33 -1.16
CA VAL A 191 0.80 -11.70 -1.77
C VAL A 191 1.42 -12.61 -2.82
N GLN A 192 1.43 -13.92 -2.60
CA GLN A 192 1.92 -14.88 -3.56
C GLN A 192 1.15 -14.85 -4.89
N LEU A 193 -0.14 -14.53 -4.84
CA LEU A 193 -1.00 -14.41 -6.01
C LEU A 193 -1.01 -13.01 -6.63
N LEU A 194 -0.42 -12.00 -5.97
CA LEU A 194 -0.46 -10.60 -6.39
C LEU A 194 0.88 -10.03 -6.82
N ALA A 195 1.92 -10.24 -6.02
CA ALA A 195 3.14 -9.47 -6.10
C ALA A 195 4.11 -10.03 -7.13
N ASP A 196 4.78 -9.13 -7.85
CA ASP A 196 5.89 -9.44 -8.75
C ASP A 196 7.23 -9.42 -7.98
N LYS A 197 7.28 -8.62 -6.91
CA LYS A 197 8.46 -8.46 -6.04
C LYS A 197 8.01 -8.32 -4.59
N VAL A 198 8.77 -8.90 -3.68
CA VAL A 198 8.47 -8.85 -2.24
C VAL A 198 9.65 -8.34 -1.43
N GLY A 199 9.34 -7.59 -0.37
CA GLY A 199 10.26 -7.27 0.71
C GLY A 199 9.73 -7.82 2.02
N ILE A 200 10.57 -8.53 2.77
CA ILE A 200 10.18 -9.12 4.06
C ILE A 200 10.84 -8.31 5.18
N ILE A 201 10.02 -7.61 5.96
CA ILE A 201 10.41 -6.81 7.11
C ILE A 201 10.08 -7.54 8.42
N SER A 202 11.00 -7.52 9.37
CA SER A 202 10.82 -8.05 10.72
C SER A 202 11.62 -7.22 11.72
N GLY A 203 10.99 -6.82 12.82
CA GLY A 203 11.64 -5.98 13.85
C GLY A 203 12.15 -4.63 13.31
N GLY A 204 11.48 -4.06 12.31
CA GLY A 204 11.89 -2.82 11.65
C GLY A 204 13.03 -2.97 10.64
N ILE A 205 13.54 -4.18 10.40
CA ILE A 205 14.66 -4.46 9.49
C ILE A 205 14.14 -5.21 8.26
N LEU A 206 14.53 -4.76 7.06
CA LEU A 206 14.28 -5.48 5.82
C LEU A 206 15.27 -6.66 5.72
N GLY A 207 14.79 -7.88 5.94
CA GLY A 207 15.62 -9.09 5.94
C GLY A 207 15.74 -9.75 4.57
N TYR A 208 14.86 -9.40 3.63
CA TYR A 208 14.89 -9.90 2.25
C TYR A 208 14.19 -8.92 1.32
N GLU A 209 14.69 -8.81 0.09
CA GLU A 209 14.02 -8.15 -1.03
C GLU A 209 14.36 -8.92 -2.31
N GLY A 210 13.36 -9.27 -3.11
CA GLY A 210 13.58 -10.05 -4.33
C GLY A 210 12.32 -10.23 -5.17
N ALA A 211 12.51 -10.49 -6.46
CA ALA A 211 11.44 -10.85 -7.36
C ALA A 211 10.81 -12.18 -6.91
N LEU A 212 9.48 -12.27 -6.96
CA LEU A 212 8.75 -13.48 -6.65
C LEU A 212 8.53 -14.26 -7.94
N LYS A 213 8.97 -15.51 -7.98
CA LYS A 213 8.86 -16.38 -9.15
C LYS A 213 7.77 -17.42 -8.96
N GLN A 214 7.24 -17.90 -10.08
CA GLN A 214 6.29 -19.00 -10.08
C GLN A 214 6.96 -20.26 -9.48
N GLY A 215 6.33 -20.83 -8.46
CA GLY A 215 6.84 -22.00 -7.74
C GLY A 215 7.63 -21.67 -6.47
N ASP A 216 7.90 -20.39 -6.17
CA ASP A 216 8.52 -20.00 -4.90
C ASP A 216 7.57 -20.33 -3.73
N ASN A 217 8.12 -20.91 -2.65
CA ASN A 217 7.39 -21.06 -1.39
C ASN A 217 7.60 -19.80 -0.53
N LEU A 218 6.66 -18.86 -0.64
CA LEU A 218 6.72 -17.58 0.08
C LEU A 218 6.62 -17.78 1.59
N GLU A 219 5.90 -18.80 2.06
CA GLU A 219 5.77 -19.12 3.48
C GLU A 219 7.10 -19.56 4.09
N ASP A 220 7.80 -20.50 3.45
CA ASP A 220 9.12 -20.96 3.90
C ASP A 220 10.14 -19.81 3.88
N LEU A 221 10.15 -19.00 2.82
CA LEU A 221 11.02 -17.84 2.71
C LEU A 221 10.75 -16.85 3.85
N PHE A 222 9.49 -16.53 4.10
CA PHE A 222 9.06 -15.65 5.19
C PHE A 222 9.52 -16.16 6.56
N MET A 223 9.25 -17.43 6.86
CA MET A 223 9.62 -18.03 8.15
C MET A 223 11.13 -18.05 8.36
N ASN A 224 11.90 -18.32 7.31
CA ASN A 224 13.37 -18.29 7.36
C ASN A 224 13.91 -16.88 7.65
N VAL A 225 13.37 -15.84 7.00
CA VAL A 225 13.79 -14.45 7.21
C VAL A 225 13.43 -13.96 8.61
N VAL A 226 12.20 -14.22 9.07
CA VAL A 226 11.73 -13.79 10.40
C VAL A 226 12.56 -14.44 11.51
N ARG A 227 12.83 -15.76 11.43
CA ARG A 227 13.66 -16.47 12.41
C ARG A 227 15.09 -15.96 12.47
N LYS A 228 15.71 -15.64 11.33
CA LYS A 228 17.07 -15.06 11.28
C LYS A 228 17.12 -13.70 11.98
N ASN A 229 16.13 -12.84 11.75
CA ASN A 229 16.09 -11.50 12.35
C ASN A 229 15.79 -11.54 13.85
N GLN A 230 14.96 -12.47 14.34
CA GLN A 230 14.72 -12.65 15.78
C GLN A 230 16.00 -13.05 16.52
N LYS A 231 16.75 -14.03 15.99
CA LYS A 231 18.03 -14.46 16.57
C LYS A 231 19.08 -13.35 16.58
N ALA A 232 19.13 -12.51 15.54
CA ALA A 232 20.04 -11.37 15.50
C ALA A 232 19.68 -10.29 16.55
N GLY A 233 18.40 -10.14 16.88
CA GLY A 233 17.93 -9.20 17.92
C GLY A 233 18.27 -9.65 19.34
N GLU A 234 18.28 -10.95 19.61
CA GLU A 234 18.62 -11.51 20.94
C GLU A 234 20.13 -11.43 21.26
N ILE A 235 21.00 -11.40 20.25
CA ILE A 235 22.46 -11.32 20.44
C ILE A 235 22.92 -9.87 20.72
N HIS A 236 22.07 -8.87 20.51
CA HIS A 236 22.39 -7.45 20.67
C HIS A 236 21.47 -6.72 21.68
N GLY A 237 20.69 -7.49 22.45
CA GLY A 237 19.79 -7.00 23.50
C GLY A 237 20.46 -6.94 24.88
#